data_AF-A0A0E3LHM8-F1
#
_entry.id   AF-A0A0E3LHM8-F1
#
_cell.length_a   1.000
_cell.length_b   1.000
_cell.length_c   1.000
_cell.angle_alpha   90.00
_cell.angle_beta   90.00
_cell.angle_gamma   90.00
#
_symmetry.space_group_name_H-M   'P 1'
#
loop_
_entity.id
_entity.type
_entity.pdbx_description
1 polymer ?
#
loop_
_entity_poly.entity_id
_entity_poly.type
_entity_poly.pdbx_seq_one_letter_code
_entity_poly.pdbx_strand_id
1 'polypeptide(L)'
;MSKTDFVLSMRNFGYTTELPTVEQSTVFLRQNLGCRAATLPRWDPDGNQLYTKREKRRKMTYYIADSAVFIMGNCDLDSSLIITVPSVADELKSKDSELRFDLAKEGGLRVEWPEPEMVKEVRKMAEHTRDSEELSKTDLEILAKALEYRDRGILLTDDYAVQNVAVQLGIQVKPIAQKKIKDIIIWQKQCIGCKKTFDKGDVCPICGSPLKKKRKKSRKEKSYS
;
A
#
# COMPACT_ATOMS: atom_id res chain seq x y z
N MET A 1 -23.89 -12.14 2.00
CA MET A 1 -25.07 -12.98 1.68
C MET A 1 -24.99 -13.29 0.19
N SER A 2 -25.02 -14.56 -0.20
CA SER A 2 -25.01 -14.94 -1.62
C SER A 2 -26.36 -14.61 -2.27
N LYS A 3 -26.39 -14.51 -3.61
CA LYS A 3 -27.65 -14.30 -4.37
C LYS A 3 -28.69 -15.38 -4.03
N THR A 4 -28.23 -16.61 -3.90
CA THR A 4 -29.01 -17.78 -3.49
C THR A 4 -29.62 -17.63 -2.10
N ASP A 5 -28.83 -17.25 -1.09
CA ASP A 5 -29.32 -17.11 0.29
C ASP A 5 -30.41 -16.03 0.40
N PHE A 6 -30.29 -14.95 -0.37
CA PHE A 6 -31.27 -13.86 -0.36
C PHE A 6 -32.60 -14.26 -0.99
N VAL A 7 -32.57 -14.96 -2.13
CA VAL A 7 -33.79 -15.43 -2.81
C VAL A 7 -34.51 -16.49 -1.97
N LEU A 8 -33.76 -17.40 -1.33
CA LEU A 8 -34.30 -18.37 -0.37
C LEU A 8 -34.98 -17.68 0.81
N SER A 9 -34.35 -16.63 1.37
CA SER A 9 -34.95 -15.82 2.43
C SER A 9 -36.26 -15.18 1.98
N MET A 10 -36.32 -14.56 0.81
CA MET A 10 -37.56 -13.94 0.32
C MET A 10 -38.68 -14.94 0.04
N ARG A 11 -38.36 -16.13 -0.48
CA ARG A 11 -39.34 -17.21 -0.67
C ARG A 11 -39.94 -17.67 0.65
N ASN A 12 -39.15 -17.74 1.72
CA ASN A 12 -39.66 -18.09 3.06
C ASN A 12 -40.67 -17.08 3.62
N PHE A 13 -40.68 -15.84 3.12
CA PHE A 13 -41.65 -14.81 3.48
C PHE A 13 -42.72 -14.56 2.39
N GLY A 14 -42.89 -15.50 1.45
CA GLY A 14 -44.00 -15.50 0.51
C GLY A 14 -43.79 -14.73 -0.81
N TYR A 15 -42.56 -14.27 -1.10
CA TYR A 15 -42.25 -13.66 -2.40
C TYR A 15 -41.93 -14.75 -3.42
N THR A 16 -42.65 -14.76 -4.55
CA THR A 16 -42.60 -15.85 -5.54
C THR A 16 -41.64 -15.60 -6.72
N THR A 17 -40.97 -14.45 -6.77
CA THR A 17 -40.09 -14.09 -7.90
C THR A 17 -38.74 -14.79 -7.81
N GLU A 18 -38.26 -15.34 -8.93
CA GLU A 18 -36.90 -15.92 -9.02
C GLU A 18 -35.80 -14.86 -8.91
N LEU A 19 -36.11 -13.65 -9.36
CA LEU A 19 -35.31 -12.45 -9.18
C LEU A 19 -36.21 -11.30 -8.70
N PRO A 20 -36.01 -10.79 -7.47
CA PRO A 20 -36.81 -9.70 -6.94
C PRO A 20 -36.48 -8.40 -7.67
N THR A 21 -37.50 -7.56 -7.92
CA THR A 21 -37.24 -6.19 -8.38
C THR A 21 -36.54 -5.39 -7.27
N VAL A 22 -35.90 -4.28 -7.64
CA VAL A 22 -35.21 -3.41 -6.68
C VAL A 22 -36.16 -2.98 -5.57
N GLU A 23 -37.40 -2.60 -5.91
CA GLU A 23 -38.44 -2.22 -4.95
C GLU A 23 -38.79 -3.36 -3.98
N GLN A 24 -39.07 -4.56 -4.50
CA GLN A 24 -39.41 -5.74 -3.69
C GLN A 24 -38.31 -6.08 -2.68
N SER A 25 -37.04 -6.01 -3.11
CA SER A 25 -35.88 -6.25 -2.25
C SER A 25 -35.78 -5.23 -1.11
N THR A 26 -35.96 -3.93 -1.43
CA THR A 26 -35.92 -2.87 -0.41
C THR A 26 -37.06 -2.96 0.61
N VAL A 27 -38.27 -3.32 0.18
CA VAL A 27 -39.43 -3.48 1.07
C VAL A 27 -39.19 -4.64 2.04
N PHE A 28 -38.77 -5.80 1.51
CA PHE A 28 -38.52 -7.00 2.30
C PHE A 28 -37.51 -6.78 3.44
N LEU A 29 -36.38 -6.14 3.14
CA LEU A 29 -35.31 -5.91 4.10
C LEU A 29 -35.66 -4.87 5.18
N ARG A 30 -36.43 -3.84 4.82
CA ARG A 30 -36.92 -2.84 5.78
C ARG A 30 -37.92 -3.45 6.75
N GLN A 31 -38.81 -4.31 6.26
CA GLN A 31 -39.90 -4.88 7.05
C GLN A 31 -39.43 -6.06 7.92
N ASN A 32 -38.54 -6.92 7.42
CA ASN A 32 -38.26 -8.21 8.06
C ASN A 32 -36.86 -8.35 8.67
N LEU A 33 -35.88 -7.52 8.27
CA LEU A 33 -34.49 -7.67 8.70
C LEU A 33 -33.94 -6.44 9.45
N GLY A 34 -34.78 -5.43 9.73
CA GLY A 34 -34.45 -4.29 10.61
C GLY A 34 -33.25 -3.44 10.18
N CYS A 35 -32.75 -3.60 8.95
CA CYS A 35 -31.52 -2.97 8.49
C CYS A 35 -31.77 -1.50 8.15
N ARG A 36 -31.36 -0.59 9.04
CA ARG A 36 -31.20 0.84 8.72
C ARG A 36 -30.06 1.00 7.73
N ALA A 37 -30.42 1.16 6.45
CA ALA A 37 -29.54 1.67 5.38
C ALA A 37 -28.19 0.95 5.21
N ALA A 38 -28.14 -0.38 5.34
CA ALA A 38 -27.04 -1.15 4.74
C ALA A 38 -27.28 -1.18 3.22
N THR A 39 -26.48 -0.41 2.47
CA THR A 39 -26.48 -0.37 1.01
C THR A 39 -26.36 -1.79 0.44
N LEU A 40 -27.41 -2.25 -0.24
CA LEU A 40 -27.48 -3.57 -0.83
C LEU A 40 -26.65 -3.62 -2.13
N PRO A 41 -25.88 -4.69 -2.36
CA PRO A 41 -25.31 -4.94 -3.68
C PRO A 41 -26.45 -5.18 -4.68
N ARG A 42 -26.57 -4.31 -5.70
CA ARG A 42 -27.48 -4.52 -6.83
C ARG A 42 -26.83 -5.46 -7.83
N TRP A 43 -27.66 -6.26 -8.50
CA TRP A 43 -27.23 -7.22 -9.52
C TRP A 43 -27.99 -6.91 -10.82
N ASP A 44 -27.32 -7.01 -11.97
CA ASP A 44 -28.01 -6.99 -13.28
C ASP A 44 -28.68 -8.35 -13.57
N PRO A 45 -29.53 -8.46 -14.60
CA PRO A 45 -30.17 -9.72 -14.99
C PRO A 45 -29.17 -10.84 -15.33
N ASP A 46 -27.97 -10.47 -15.77
CA ASP A 46 -26.88 -11.38 -16.13
C ASP A 46 -26.05 -11.85 -14.92
N GLY A 47 -26.33 -11.33 -13.72
CA GLY A 47 -25.66 -11.72 -12.48
C GLY A 47 -24.39 -10.93 -12.14
N ASN A 48 -24.09 -9.83 -12.84
CA ASN A 48 -23.02 -8.93 -12.47
C ASN A 48 -23.45 -7.95 -11.37
N GLN A 49 -22.51 -7.67 -10.46
CA GLN A 49 -22.72 -6.73 -9.37
C GLN A 49 -22.66 -5.28 -9.88
N LEU A 50 -23.81 -4.61 -9.91
CA LEU A 50 -23.97 -3.21 -10.25
C LEU A 50 -23.60 -2.33 -9.05
N TYR A 51 -22.36 -1.84 -9.01
CA TYR A 51 -21.95 -0.78 -8.09
C TYR A 51 -22.60 0.55 -8.48
N THR A 52 -23.14 1.29 -7.51
CA THR A 52 -23.44 2.71 -7.76
C THR A 52 -22.12 3.47 -7.93
N LYS A 53 -22.11 4.55 -8.73
CA LYS A 53 -20.94 5.47 -8.89
C LYS A 53 -20.35 5.89 -7.52
N ARG A 54 -21.20 5.97 -6.49
CA ARG A 54 -20.88 6.33 -5.11
C ARG A 54 -20.18 5.20 -4.34
N GLU A 55 -20.56 3.94 -4.55
CA GLU A 55 -19.90 2.76 -3.96
C GLU A 55 -18.57 2.45 -4.64
N LYS A 56 -18.46 2.66 -5.96
CA LYS A 56 -17.20 2.54 -6.70
C LYS A 56 -16.13 3.53 -6.18
N ARG A 57 -16.53 4.78 -5.90
CA ARG A 57 -15.66 5.81 -5.28
C ARG A 57 -15.27 5.50 -3.84
N ARG A 58 -16.12 4.80 -3.06
CA ARG A 58 -15.81 4.36 -1.68
C ARG A 58 -14.80 3.21 -1.62
N LYS A 59 -14.54 2.53 -2.75
CA LYS A 59 -13.60 1.41 -2.83
C LYS A 59 -12.27 1.78 -3.48
N MET A 60 -12.11 3.04 -3.91
CA MET A 60 -10.91 3.50 -4.61
C MET A 60 -9.89 4.00 -3.59
N THR A 61 -8.79 3.27 -3.47
CA THR A 61 -7.67 3.61 -2.60
C THR A 61 -6.74 4.57 -3.34
N TYR A 62 -6.51 5.74 -2.76
CA TYR A 62 -5.52 6.71 -3.22
C TYR A 62 -4.18 6.47 -2.51
N TYR A 63 -3.11 6.82 -3.19
CA TYR A 63 -1.76 6.73 -2.64
C TYR A 63 -1.16 8.12 -2.53
N ILE A 64 -0.81 8.52 -1.32
CA ILE A 64 -0.16 9.80 -1.06
C ILE A 64 1.34 9.58 -1.15
N ALA A 65 1.98 10.17 -2.15
CA ALA A 65 3.36 9.89 -2.50
C ALA A 65 4.31 10.97 -1.97
N ASP A 66 5.31 10.49 -1.22
CA ASP A 66 6.51 11.21 -0.82
C ASP A 66 7.58 11.23 -1.95
N SER A 67 8.60 12.08 -1.82
CA SER A 67 9.73 12.19 -2.75
C SER A 67 10.42 10.84 -3.01
N ALA A 68 10.51 9.99 -1.97
CA ALA A 68 11.06 8.65 -2.03
C ALA A 68 10.42 7.77 -3.13
N VAL A 69 9.13 7.97 -3.45
CA VAL A 69 8.43 7.23 -4.52
C VAL A 69 9.08 7.51 -5.88
N PHE A 70 9.37 8.78 -6.15
CA PHE A 70 9.95 9.24 -7.42
C PHE A 70 11.46 9.01 -7.48
N ILE A 71 12.14 9.03 -6.33
CA ILE A 71 13.58 8.74 -6.24
C ILE A 71 13.84 7.26 -6.52
N MET A 72 13.08 6.35 -5.90
CA MET A 72 13.30 4.91 -6.05
C MET A 72 12.80 4.37 -7.39
N GLY A 73 11.70 4.90 -7.92
CA GLY A 73 11.16 4.50 -9.23
C GLY A 73 10.66 3.05 -9.31
N ASN A 74 10.35 2.42 -8.17
CA ASN A 74 9.89 1.03 -8.05
C ASN A 74 8.41 0.92 -7.66
N CYS A 75 7.62 1.91 -8.07
CA CYS A 75 6.20 2.03 -7.75
C CYS A 75 5.34 1.42 -8.88
N ASP A 76 4.94 0.15 -8.74
CA ASP A 76 3.99 -0.53 -9.64
C ASP A 76 2.54 -0.12 -9.33
N LEU A 77 2.26 1.18 -9.29
CA LEU A 77 0.92 1.74 -9.02
C LEU A 77 0.42 2.51 -10.25
N ASP A 78 -0.90 2.49 -10.44
CA ASP A 78 -1.56 3.33 -11.43
C ASP A 78 -1.42 4.81 -11.02
N SER A 79 -0.75 5.59 -11.88
CA SER A 79 -0.48 7.01 -11.63
C SER A 79 -1.74 7.82 -11.35
N SER A 80 -2.90 7.44 -11.89
CA SER A 80 -4.19 8.11 -11.66
C SER A 80 -4.71 8.00 -10.22
N LEU A 81 -4.18 7.05 -9.45
CA LEU A 81 -4.50 6.86 -8.03
C LEU A 81 -3.50 7.55 -7.10
N ILE A 82 -2.42 8.11 -7.64
CA ILE A 82 -1.38 8.77 -6.87
C ILE A 82 -1.72 10.25 -6.71
N ILE A 83 -1.51 10.75 -5.51
CA ILE A 83 -1.63 12.16 -5.15
C ILE A 83 -0.33 12.56 -4.45
N THR A 84 0.17 13.73 -4.73
CA THR A 84 1.32 14.30 -4.05
C THR A 84 1.14 15.80 -3.85
N VAL A 85 2.05 16.43 -3.13
CA VAL A 85 2.00 17.86 -2.81
C VAL A 85 3.04 18.62 -3.64
N PRO A 86 2.81 19.91 -3.94
CA PRO A 86 3.77 20.71 -4.73
C PRO A 86 5.17 20.78 -4.11
N SER A 87 5.29 20.84 -2.78
CA SER A 87 6.57 20.86 -2.08
C SER A 87 7.44 19.62 -2.33
N VAL A 88 6.83 18.47 -2.62
CA VAL A 88 7.57 17.27 -3.04
C VAL A 88 8.24 17.50 -4.39
N ALA A 89 7.55 18.15 -5.33
CA ALA A 89 8.11 18.47 -6.64
C ALA A 89 9.35 19.37 -6.51
N ASP A 90 9.27 20.38 -5.63
CA ASP A 90 10.35 21.33 -5.37
C ASP A 90 11.58 20.65 -4.72
N GLU A 91 11.37 19.51 -4.04
CA GLU A 91 12.44 18.75 -3.40
C GLU A 91 13.22 17.85 -4.38
N LEU A 92 12.61 17.48 -5.52
CA LEU A 92 13.24 16.59 -6.50
C LEU A 92 14.41 17.28 -7.21
N LYS A 93 15.64 16.93 -6.81
CA LYS A 93 16.87 17.53 -7.37
C LYS A 93 17.51 16.71 -8.49
N SER A 94 17.17 15.43 -8.61
CA SER A 94 17.80 14.53 -9.58
C SER A 94 17.01 14.48 -10.88
N LYS A 95 17.72 14.55 -12.02
CA LYS A 95 17.09 14.45 -13.36
C LYS A 95 16.22 13.20 -13.51
N ASP A 96 16.68 12.07 -12.95
CA ASP A 96 15.92 10.82 -12.99
C ASP A 96 14.62 10.88 -12.18
N SER A 97 14.62 11.54 -11.01
CA SER A 97 13.42 11.67 -10.18
C SER A 97 12.44 12.67 -10.78
N GLU A 98 12.95 13.77 -11.35
CA GLU A 98 12.15 14.77 -12.06
C GLU A 98 11.47 14.16 -13.29
N LEU A 99 12.21 13.41 -14.11
CA LEU A 99 11.65 12.69 -15.25
C LEU A 99 10.54 11.71 -14.85
N ARG A 100 10.75 10.93 -13.77
CA ARG A 100 9.72 10.00 -13.27
C ARG A 100 8.48 10.73 -12.76
N PHE A 101 8.67 11.88 -12.12
CA PHE A 101 7.58 12.70 -11.64
C PHE A 101 6.75 13.27 -12.80
N ASP A 102 7.41 13.75 -13.86
CA ASP A 102 6.72 14.26 -15.05
C ASP A 102 6.00 13.14 -15.83
N LEU A 103 6.62 11.97 -15.98
CA LEU A 103 5.93 10.79 -16.54
C LEU A 103 4.71 10.39 -15.69
N ALA A 104 4.81 10.45 -14.37
CA ALA A 104 3.67 10.17 -13.49
C ALA A 104 2.55 11.21 -13.65
N LYS A 105 2.88 12.50 -13.82
CA LYS A 105 1.89 13.55 -14.16
C LYS A 105 1.18 13.25 -15.47
N GLU A 106 1.91 12.91 -16.52
CA GLU A 106 1.31 12.51 -17.80
C GLU A 106 0.41 11.28 -17.64
N GLY A 107 0.77 10.36 -16.73
CA GLY A 107 -0.03 9.20 -16.35
C GLY A 107 -1.25 9.49 -15.46
N GLY A 108 -1.47 10.75 -15.04
CA GLY A 108 -2.63 11.15 -14.24
C GLY A 108 -2.38 11.38 -12.75
N LEU A 109 -1.11 11.46 -12.31
CA LEU A 109 -0.74 11.89 -10.95
C LEU A 109 -1.36 13.26 -10.64
N ARG A 110 -2.01 13.36 -9.48
CA ARG A 110 -2.58 14.62 -8.98
C ARG A 110 -1.60 15.33 -8.06
N VAL A 111 -1.39 16.62 -8.29
CA VAL A 111 -0.59 17.48 -7.42
C VAL A 111 -1.52 18.47 -6.74
N GLU A 112 -1.69 18.35 -5.42
CA GLU A 112 -2.71 19.09 -4.67
C GLU A 112 -2.13 19.65 -3.37
N TRP A 113 -2.44 20.91 -3.07
CA TRP A 113 -2.08 21.52 -1.78
C TRP A 113 -2.93 20.93 -0.65
N PRO A 114 -2.36 20.69 0.55
CA PRO A 114 -3.13 20.30 1.70
C PRO A 114 -4.01 21.43 2.24
N GLU A 115 -5.07 21.04 2.94
CA GLU A 115 -5.96 21.93 3.65
C GLU A 115 -5.22 22.54 4.86
N PRO A 116 -5.24 23.88 5.04
CA PRO A 116 -4.50 24.53 6.11
C PRO A 116 -4.90 24.08 7.53
N GLU A 117 -6.14 23.61 7.70
CA GLU A 117 -6.62 23.06 8.97
C GLU A 117 -5.91 21.75 9.32
N MET A 118 -5.75 20.88 8.33
CA MET A 118 -5.03 19.60 8.49
C MET A 118 -3.55 19.82 8.80
N VAL A 119 -2.92 20.82 8.17
CA VAL A 119 -1.53 21.19 8.47
C VAL A 119 -1.36 21.63 9.94
N LYS A 120 -2.34 22.37 10.49
CA LYS A 120 -2.32 22.76 11.91
C LYS A 120 -2.49 21.57 12.83
N GLU A 121 -3.35 20.62 12.48
CA GLU A 121 -3.56 19.40 13.26
C GLU A 121 -2.30 18.53 13.29
N VAL A 122 -1.69 18.28 12.13
CA VAL A 122 -0.43 17.54 12.00
C VAL A 122 0.67 18.21 12.82
N ARG A 123 0.81 19.55 12.75
CA ARG A 123 1.80 20.28 13.54
C ARG A 123 1.62 20.06 15.04
N LYS A 124 0.39 20.16 15.56
CA LYS A 124 0.10 19.90 16.97
C LYS A 124 0.46 18.47 17.38
N MET A 125 0.20 17.50 16.50
CA MET A 125 0.53 16.11 16.77
C MET A 125 2.04 15.86 16.74
N ALA A 126 2.77 16.46 15.79
CA ALA A 126 4.23 16.37 15.72
C ALA A 126 4.93 17.00 16.93
N GLU A 127 4.39 18.12 17.45
CA GLU A 127 4.87 18.72 18.70
C GLU A 127 4.65 17.78 19.90
N HIS A 128 3.54 17.04 19.91
CA HIS A 128 3.24 16.09 20.98
C HIS A 128 4.15 14.86 20.95
N THR A 129 4.53 14.36 19.77
CA THR A 129 5.44 13.21 19.63
C THR A 129 6.91 13.57 19.84
N ARG A 130 7.23 14.88 19.93
CA ARG A 130 8.60 15.44 19.95
C ARG A 130 9.39 15.18 18.66
N ASP A 131 8.73 14.74 17.59
CA ASP A 131 9.35 14.57 16.27
C ASP A 131 9.34 15.88 15.45
N SER A 132 8.74 16.95 15.98
CA SER A 132 8.61 18.25 15.30
C SER A 132 9.93 18.89 14.88
N GLU A 133 11.05 18.54 15.52
CA GLU A 133 12.38 19.07 15.17
C GLU A 133 13.02 18.33 13.97
N GLU A 134 12.58 17.10 13.67
CA GLU A 134 13.10 16.30 12.56
C GLU A 134 12.26 16.44 11.27
N LEU A 135 10.99 16.84 11.38
CA LEU A 135 10.09 16.96 10.24
C LEU A 135 10.31 18.26 9.45
N SER A 136 10.51 18.12 8.14
CA SER A 136 10.57 19.24 7.22
C SER A 136 9.19 19.85 6.94
N LYS A 137 9.16 21.02 6.28
CA LYS A 137 7.92 21.62 5.81
C LYS A 137 7.18 20.69 4.83
N THR A 138 7.91 20.00 3.96
CA THR A 138 7.36 19.04 2.99
C THR A 138 6.68 17.88 3.70
N ASP A 139 7.29 17.35 4.77
CA ASP A 139 6.73 16.25 5.55
C ASP A 139 5.40 16.62 6.20
N LEU A 140 5.31 17.84 6.76
CA LEU A 140 4.05 18.35 7.33
C LEU A 140 2.94 18.46 6.29
N GLU A 141 3.29 18.88 5.06
CA GLU A 141 2.33 19.00 3.96
C GLU A 141 1.87 17.63 3.45
N ILE A 142 2.78 16.66 3.32
CA ILE A 142 2.45 15.27 2.95
C ILE A 142 1.55 14.63 4.00
N LEU A 143 1.91 14.73 5.28
CA LEU A 143 1.12 14.18 6.38
C LEU A 143 -0.27 14.82 6.43
N ALA A 144 -0.37 16.13 6.18
CA ALA A 144 -1.66 16.83 6.12
C ALA A 144 -2.50 16.34 4.96
N LYS A 145 -1.89 16.16 3.77
CA LYS A 145 -2.57 15.58 2.61
C LYS A 145 -3.02 14.15 2.88
N ALA A 146 -2.21 13.35 3.58
CA ALA A 146 -2.56 11.99 3.96
C ALA A 146 -3.70 11.94 4.99
N LEU A 147 -3.75 12.91 5.91
CA LEU A 147 -4.83 13.06 6.88
C LEU A 147 -6.19 13.36 6.20
N GLU A 148 -6.22 14.22 5.19
CA GLU A 148 -7.45 14.48 4.40
C GLU A 148 -8.02 13.21 3.73
N TYR A 149 -7.12 12.31 3.34
CA TYR A 149 -7.49 11.07 2.66
C TYR A 149 -7.51 9.86 3.60
N ARG A 150 -7.44 10.03 4.92
CA ARG A 150 -7.30 8.96 5.91
C ARG A 150 -8.19 7.73 5.69
N ASP A 151 -9.46 7.94 5.34
CA ASP A 151 -10.44 6.85 5.15
C ASP A 151 -10.24 6.03 3.86
N ARG A 152 -9.48 6.56 2.90
CA ARG A 152 -9.35 6.02 1.53
C ARG A 152 -7.95 6.17 0.95
N GLY A 153 -6.96 6.45 1.79
CA GLY A 153 -5.63 6.88 1.42
C GLY A 153 -4.57 6.05 2.12
N ILE A 154 -3.48 5.75 1.41
CA ILE A 154 -2.29 5.11 1.96
C ILE A 154 -1.11 6.03 1.70
N LEU A 155 -0.39 6.39 2.75
CA LEU A 155 0.85 7.15 2.68
C LEU A 155 2.00 6.24 2.25
N LEU A 156 2.72 6.65 1.20
CA LEU A 156 3.93 5.99 0.71
C LEU A 156 5.14 6.80 1.13
N THR A 157 5.86 6.33 2.15
CA THR A 157 7.08 6.95 2.64
C THR A 157 8.00 5.89 3.24
N ASP A 158 9.31 6.14 3.18
CA ASP A 158 10.33 5.33 3.83
C ASP A 158 10.95 6.03 5.07
N ASP A 159 10.50 7.26 5.41
CA ASP A 159 11.02 8.03 6.54
C ASP A 159 10.36 7.61 7.87
N TYR A 160 11.16 7.21 8.86
CA TYR A 160 10.65 6.77 10.16
C TYR A 160 9.94 7.87 10.96
N ALA A 161 10.39 9.12 10.90
CA ALA A 161 9.76 10.24 11.62
C ALA A 161 8.36 10.50 11.06
N VAL A 162 8.22 10.49 9.73
CA VAL A 162 6.93 10.63 9.04
C VAL A 162 6.00 9.46 9.39
N GLN A 163 6.51 8.23 9.41
CA GLN A 163 5.72 7.04 9.77
C GLN A 163 5.20 7.10 11.21
N ASN A 164 6.02 7.57 12.16
CA ASN A 164 5.62 7.68 13.56
C ASN A 164 4.42 8.60 13.73
N VAL A 165 4.48 9.80 13.15
CA VAL A 165 3.38 10.77 13.21
C VAL A 165 2.15 10.26 12.46
N ALA A 166 2.33 9.61 11.30
CA ALA A 166 1.23 9.02 10.55
C ALA A 166 0.47 7.96 11.36
N VAL A 167 1.17 7.10 12.12
CA VAL A 167 0.54 6.10 12.99
C VAL A 167 -0.26 6.76 14.11
N GLN A 168 0.24 7.83 14.73
CA GLN A 168 -0.49 8.59 15.76
C GLN A 168 -1.75 9.25 15.21
N LEU A 169 -1.71 9.72 13.97
CA LEU A 169 -2.87 10.25 13.23
C LEU A 169 -3.82 9.16 12.72
N GLY A 170 -3.46 7.88 12.87
CA GLY A 170 -4.21 6.74 12.36
C GLY A 170 -4.32 6.73 10.83
N ILE A 171 -3.27 7.17 10.15
CA ILE A 171 -3.10 7.12 8.70
C ILE A 171 -2.47 5.77 8.35
N GLN A 172 -2.94 5.14 7.27
CA GLN A 172 -2.32 3.91 6.78
C GLN A 172 -1.03 4.23 6.03
N VAL A 173 0.05 3.56 6.41
CA VAL A 173 1.37 3.73 5.80
C VAL A 173 1.78 2.45 5.08
N LYS A 174 2.38 2.59 3.91
CA LYS A 174 3.03 1.51 3.19
C LYS A 174 4.47 1.94 2.83
N PRO A 175 5.49 1.23 3.33
CA PRO A 175 6.87 1.50 2.93
C PRO A 175 7.09 1.17 1.45
N ILE A 176 7.94 1.96 0.80
CA ILE A 176 8.26 1.87 -0.63
C ILE A 176 9.31 0.78 -0.86
N ALA A 177 10.19 0.56 0.12
CA ALA A 177 11.20 -0.48 0.11
C ALA A 177 10.59 -1.91 0.12
N GLN A 178 10.09 -2.36 -1.03
CA GLN A 178 9.88 -3.76 -1.35
C GLN A 178 10.81 -4.20 -2.48
N LYS A 179 12.12 -4.25 -2.18
CA LYS A 179 12.86 -5.44 -2.64
C LYS A 179 12.47 -6.55 -1.68
N LYS A 180 11.52 -7.42 -2.07
CA LYS A 180 11.53 -8.81 -1.54
C LYS A 180 12.99 -9.25 -1.56
N ILE A 181 13.52 -9.74 -0.45
CA ILE A 181 14.88 -10.28 -0.41
C ILE A 181 14.92 -11.38 -1.49
N LYS A 182 15.43 -11.03 -2.68
CA LYS A 182 15.41 -11.94 -3.85
C LYS A 182 16.33 -13.13 -3.60
N ASP A 183 17.39 -12.88 -2.84
CA ASP A 183 18.43 -13.84 -2.53
C ASP A 183 18.69 -13.89 -1.02
N ILE A 184 18.39 -15.04 -0.39
CA ILE A 184 18.98 -15.36 0.90
C ILE A 184 20.47 -15.64 0.65
N ILE A 185 21.35 -14.71 1.04
CA ILE A 185 22.79 -14.86 0.86
C ILE A 185 23.33 -15.80 1.95
N ILE A 186 23.53 -17.07 1.61
CA ILE A 186 24.19 -18.03 2.48
C ILE A 186 25.71 -17.87 2.34
N TRP A 187 26.40 -17.63 3.44
CA TRP A 187 27.85 -17.53 3.50
C TRP A 187 28.46 -18.87 3.91
N GLN A 188 29.57 -19.24 3.27
CA GLN A 188 30.38 -20.40 3.65
C GLN A 188 31.85 -19.97 3.78
N LYS A 189 32.61 -20.68 4.59
CA LYS A 189 34.05 -20.45 4.76
C LYS A 189 34.82 -21.27 3.72
N GLN A 190 35.82 -20.68 3.07
CA GLN A 190 36.71 -21.37 2.12
C GLN A 190 38.15 -21.22 2.57
N CYS A 191 38.89 -22.32 2.60
CA CYS A 191 40.33 -22.30 2.88
C CYS A 191 41.11 -21.59 1.77
N ILE A 192 42.06 -20.72 2.13
CA ILE A 192 42.93 -20.05 1.15
C ILE A 192 43.96 -21.00 0.51
N GLY A 193 44.37 -22.05 1.23
CA GLY A 193 45.34 -23.05 0.76
C GLY A 193 44.68 -24.14 -0.08
N CYS A 194 44.04 -25.11 0.58
CA CYS A 194 43.47 -26.30 -0.08
C CYS A 194 42.12 -26.06 -0.80
N LYS A 195 41.57 -24.83 -0.75
CA LYS A 195 40.31 -24.42 -1.40
C LYS A 195 39.04 -25.17 -0.96
N LYS A 196 39.11 -26.08 0.02
CA LYS A 196 37.93 -26.76 0.60
C LYS A 196 37.03 -25.78 1.36
N THR A 197 35.73 -26.09 1.38
CA THR A 197 34.69 -25.25 1.98
C THR A 197 34.13 -25.87 3.25
N PHE A 198 33.80 -25.03 4.23
CA PHE A 198 33.32 -25.40 5.55
C PHE A 198 32.20 -24.44 5.99
N ASP A 199 31.32 -24.89 6.89
CA ASP A 199 30.22 -24.06 7.39
C ASP A 199 30.67 -23.14 8.54
N LYS A 200 31.64 -23.56 9.36
CA LYS A 200 32.13 -22.83 10.55
C LYS A 200 33.65 -22.96 10.71
N GLY A 201 34.23 -22.07 11.52
CA GLY A 201 35.66 -22.03 11.86
C GLY A 201 36.44 -20.94 11.14
N ASP A 202 37.65 -20.68 11.65
CA ASP A 202 38.58 -19.67 11.11
C ASP A 202 39.90 -20.27 10.58
N VAL A 203 40.20 -21.52 10.95
CA VAL A 203 41.41 -22.25 10.54
C VAL A 203 41.02 -23.56 9.86
N CYS A 204 41.67 -23.89 8.74
CA CYS A 204 41.40 -25.11 7.99
C CYS A 204 41.88 -26.35 8.75
N PRO A 205 41.00 -27.33 9.04
CA PRO A 205 41.40 -28.55 9.76
C PRO A 205 42.29 -29.49 8.93
N ILE A 206 42.46 -29.23 7.63
CA ILE A 206 43.19 -30.12 6.71
C ILE A 206 44.60 -29.61 6.43
N CYS A 207 44.80 -28.29 6.35
CA CYS A 207 46.08 -27.70 5.97
C CYS A 207 46.51 -26.52 6.84
N GLY A 208 45.79 -26.22 7.93
CA GLY A 208 46.14 -25.16 8.89
C GLY A 208 46.02 -23.73 8.37
N SER A 209 45.72 -23.51 7.08
CA SER A 209 45.59 -22.16 6.52
C SER A 209 44.27 -21.48 6.95
N PRO A 210 44.23 -20.15 7.05
CA PRO A 210 43.02 -19.43 7.48
C PRO A 210 41.86 -19.56 6.46
N LEU A 211 40.65 -19.48 6.96
CA LEU A 211 39.42 -19.57 6.19
C LEU A 211 38.85 -18.18 5.86
N LYS A 212 38.59 -17.91 4.58
CA LYS A 212 37.94 -16.67 4.13
C LYS A 212 36.44 -16.86 3.91
N LYS A 213 35.64 -15.80 4.10
CA LYS A 213 34.21 -15.80 3.78
C LYS A 213 33.99 -15.85 2.26
N LYS A 214 33.04 -16.67 1.81
CA LYS A 214 32.64 -16.83 0.41
C LYS A 214 31.13 -17.00 0.31
N ARG A 215 30.49 -16.37 -0.68
CA ARG A 215 29.07 -16.58 -0.99
C ARG A 215 28.84 -18.01 -1.50
N LYS A 216 27.93 -18.75 -0.87
CA LYS A 216 27.46 -20.06 -1.33
C LYS A 216 26.60 -19.81 -2.58
N LYS A 217 26.97 -20.39 -3.72
CA LYS A 217 26.16 -20.31 -4.93
C LYS A 217 24.97 -21.26 -4.77
N SER A 218 23.74 -20.73 -4.78
CA SER A 218 22.55 -21.57 -4.90
C SER A 218 22.54 -22.19 -6.29
N ARG A 219 22.50 -23.53 -6.39
CA ARG A 219 22.19 -24.19 -7.66
C ARG A 219 20.71 -23.93 -7.94
N LYS A 220 20.39 -23.27 -9.05
CA LYS A 220 19.03 -23.32 -9.60
C LYS A 220 18.81 -24.76 -10.07
N GLU A 221 17.96 -25.51 -9.39
CA GLU A 221 17.44 -26.76 -9.94
C GLU A 221 16.66 -26.42 -11.21
N LYS A 222 17.15 -26.88 -12.36
CA LYS A 222 16.36 -26.86 -13.59
C LYS A 222 15.35 -27.99 -13.46
N SER A 223 14.11 -27.67 -13.09
CA SER A 223 12.99 -28.61 -13.22
C SER A 223 12.71 -28.77 -14.72
N TYR A 224 13.14 -29.88 -15.30
CA TYR A 224 12.52 -30.39 -16.52
C TYR A 224 11.26 -31.14 -16.10
N SER A 225 10.09 -30.68 -16.53
CA SER A 225 8.84 -31.45 -16.59
C SER A 225 8.04 -30.92 -17.76
#